data_AF-A0A2V7M284-F1
#
_entry.id   AF-A0A2V7M284-F1
#
_cell.length_a   1.000
_cell.length_b   1.000
_cell.length_c   1.000
_cell.angle_alpha   90.00
_cell.angle_beta   90.00
_cell.angle_gamma   90.00
#
_symmetry.space_group_name_H-M   'P 1'
#
loop_
_entity.id
_entity.type
_entity.pdbx_description
1 polymer ?
#
loop_
_entity_poly.entity_id
_entity_poly.type
_entity_poly.pdbx_seq_one_letter_code
_entity_poly.pdbx_strand_id
1 'polypeptide(L)'
;MARRPHLRAYGLNLLGSLAGVLLTLLAGALWTSPVVWFGVACLAILLFAVPRPTTLLPGFAAAITGVVILAWPVQPSWQRIYSPYQLLELGYSDAGLMVIRAAGHYYQRVHDLSSPRAADDSVRRRVRDYYDLPYRVRPAPADVAVVGAGAGNDVAAALRGGAAHIDAIEIDPAILWAGRANHPERPYTNARVRPIANDARSYLRTTDRMYDMIVYGLLDSHTLLSHASSVRLDSFVYTVEGFREARARLKPGGILVVSFSALTEAIGRKMYEMLRQAFDGAAPAVVSAGYDGAVVFLQTKEGTFALPPGAIGETGLQDQTARYRGGESTARVDVSTDDWPFFYMPRRVYPVSYLLMLGMVLLGSLFLTRTLVAERPQLGELPFLAVGWFVARGGGFPPTTAGRIASAALLTSPLFFSGIVFSTLLGTRGSIAAVMAANLLGAMAGGLLEYNSMYFGFRFLYLLAMVLYAIAWAQTIVGRRAAPI
;
A
#
# COMPACT_ATOMS: atom_id res chain seq x y z
N MET A 1 -14.44 -8.10 44.62
CA MET A 1 -14.06 -7.09 43.60
C MET A 1 -15.02 -5.91 43.70
N ALA A 2 -14.58 -4.79 44.25
CA ALA A 2 -15.41 -3.58 44.37
C ALA A 2 -15.69 -3.01 42.98
N ARG A 3 -16.97 -2.75 42.66
CA ARG A 3 -17.38 -2.06 41.42
C ARG A 3 -16.75 -0.66 41.43
N ARG A 4 -15.63 -0.49 40.72
CA ARG A 4 -15.10 0.85 40.42
C ARG A 4 -16.18 1.64 39.68
N PRO A 5 -16.32 2.96 39.90
CA PRO A 5 -17.25 3.77 39.12
C PRO A 5 -16.93 3.55 37.64
N HIS A 6 -17.95 3.16 36.86
CA HIS A 6 -17.83 2.61 35.51
C HIS A 6 -16.88 3.41 34.59
N LEU A 7 -16.82 4.74 34.77
CA LEU A 7 -15.89 5.63 34.06
C LEU A 7 -14.40 5.32 34.27
N ARG A 8 -13.97 5.03 35.51
CA ARG A 8 -12.55 4.75 35.82
C ARG A 8 -12.10 3.42 35.22
N ALA A 9 -12.99 2.42 35.21
CA ALA A 9 -12.71 1.14 34.59
C ALA A 9 -12.60 1.29 33.06
N TYR A 10 -13.48 2.08 32.45
CA TYR A 10 -13.43 2.38 31.02
C TYR A 10 -12.15 3.16 30.63
N GLY A 11 -11.75 4.17 31.42
CA GLY A 11 -10.51 4.92 31.18
C GLY A 11 -9.25 4.05 31.23
N LEU A 12 -9.16 3.12 32.19
CA LEU A 12 -8.06 2.15 32.26
C LEU A 12 -8.05 1.19 31.07
N ASN A 13 -9.23 0.78 30.59
CA ASN A 13 -9.35 -0.04 29.38
C ASN A 13 -8.81 0.71 28.16
N LEU A 14 -9.16 1.99 28.01
CA LEU A 14 -8.69 2.82 26.90
C LEU A 14 -7.17 3.00 26.92
N LEU A 15 -6.58 3.25 28.10
CA LEU A 15 -5.13 3.33 28.28
C LEU A 15 -4.44 2.00 27.95
N GLY A 16 -5.02 0.88 28.38
CA GLY A 16 -4.53 -0.46 28.06
C GLY A 16 -4.53 -0.72 26.54
N SER A 17 -5.61 -0.36 25.85
CA SER A 17 -5.70 -0.46 24.39
C SER A 17 -4.65 0.39 23.68
N LEU A 18 -4.45 1.65 24.12
CA LEU A 18 -3.42 2.53 23.56
C LEU A 18 -2.01 1.95 23.75
N ALA A 19 -1.71 1.45 24.96
CA ALA A 19 -0.44 0.78 25.24
C ALA A 19 -0.24 -0.46 24.38
N GLY A 20 -1.30 -1.27 24.17
CA GLY A 20 -1.27 -2.43 23.28
C GLY A 20 -0.96 -2.06 21.82
N VAL A 21 -1.55 -0.97 21.32
CA VAL A 21 -1.25 -0.44 19.97
C VAL A 21 0.22 -0.01 19.87
N LEU A 22 0.72 0.74 20.85
CA LEU A 22 2.12 1.19 20.87
C LEU A 22 3.10 0.02 20.94
N LEU A 23 2.81 -1.01 21.76
CA LEU A 23 3.63 -2.22 21.84
C LEU A 23 3.63 -2.99 20.51
N THR A 24 2.47 -3.10 19.86
CA THR A 24 2.37 -3.76 18.54
C THR A 24 3.17 -3.01 17.48
N LEU A 25 3.10 -1.67 17.47
CA LEU A 25 3.91 -0.82 16.58
C LEU A 25 5.41 -1.01 16.83
N LEU A 26 5.85 -1.03 18.09
CA LEU A 26 7.24 -1.27 18.44
C LEU A 26 7.70 -2.67 18.02
N ALA A 27 6.88 -3.69 18.27
CA ALA A 27 7.18 -5.06 17.90
C ALA A 27 7.33 -5.24 16.39
N GLY A 28 6.46 -4.59 15.60
CA GLY A 28 6.57 -4.52 14.14
C GLY A 28 7.79 -3.75 13.66
N ALA A 29 8.13 -2.62 14.30
CA ALA A 29 9.33 -1.83 13.97
C ALA A 29 10.64 -2.60 14.23
N LEU A 30 10.65 -3.49 15.22
CA LEU A 30 11.78 -4.37 15.57
C LEU A 30 11.79 -5.70 14.79
N TRP A 31 10.85 -5.90 13.87
CA TRP A 31 10.69 -7.11 13.03
C TRP A 31 10.56 -8.40 13.84
N THR A 32 9.97 -8.29 15.04
CA THR A 32 9.83 -9.43 15.94
C THR A 32 8.77 -10.39 15.43
N SER A 33 8.97 -11.68 15.68
CA SER A 33 8.01 -12.72 15.27
C SER A 33 6.81 -12.79 16.21
N PRO A 34 5.68 -13.39 15.77
CA PRO A 34 4.51 -13.63 16.61
C PRO A 34 4.83 -14.39 17.90
N VAL A 35 5.89 -15.21 17.93
CA VAL A 35 6.37 -15.90 19.13
C VAL A 35 6.68 -14.90 20.25
N VAL A 36 7.31 -13.77 19.91
CA VAL A 36 7.60 -12.69 20.86
C VAL A 36 6.31 -12.00 21.31
N TRP A 37 5.41 -11.71 20.36
CA TRP A 37 4.15 -11.00 20.65
C TRP A 37 3.25 -11.81 21.58
N PHE A 38 3.03 -13.08 21.25
CA PHE A 38 2.25 -14.00 22.06
C PHE A 38 2.97 -14.34 23.36
N GLY A 39 4.30 -14.42 23.38
CA GLY A 39 5.08 -14.57 24.61
C GLY A 39 4.84 -13.43 25.60
N VAL A 40 4.89 -12.18 25.13
CA VAL A 40 4.59 -10.99 25.96
C VAL A 40 3.13 -10.99 26.42
N ALA A 41 2.18 -11.31 25.52
CA ALA A 41 0.76 -11.37 25.86
C ALA A 41 0.46 -12.47 26.90
N CYS A 42 1.02 -13.66 26.73
CA CYS A 42 0.91 -14.75 27.68
C CYS A 42 1.51 -14.37 29.04
N LEU A 43 2.68 -13.74 29.07
CA LEU A 43 3.28 -13.25 30.31
C LEU A 43 2.38 -12.23 31.01
N ALA A 44 1.83 -11.28 30.26
CA ALA A 44 0.88 -10.30 30.81
C ALA A 44 -0.35 -11.00 31.40
N ILE A 45 -0.98 -11.93 30.67
CA ILE A 45 -2.13 -12.69 31.16
C ILE A 45 -1.77 -13.48 32.42
N LEU A 46 -0.61 -14.14 32.45
CA LEU A 46 -0.17 -14.89 33.63
C LEU A 46 0.01 -13.99 34.86
N LEU A 47 0.59 -12.80 34.69
CA LEU A 47 0.81 -11.84 35.78
C LEU A 47 -0.51 -11.20 36.27
N PHE A 48 -1.49 -10.96 35.38
CA PHE A 48 -2.72 -10.25 35.72
C PHE A 48 -3.91 -11.15 36.06
N ALA A 49 -4.02 -12.33 35.45
CA ALA A 49 -5.20 -13.19 35.52
C ALA A 49 -5.02 -14.40 36.44
N VAL A 50 -3.80 -14.70 36.90
CA VAL A 50 -3.52 -15.86 37.75
C VAL A 50 -3.15 -15.42 39.17
N PRO A 51 -4.13 -15.30 40.09
CA PRO A 51 -3.91 -14.70 41.41
C PRO A 51 -3.25 -15.62 42.43
N ARG A 52 -3.10 -16.93 42.13
CA ARG A 52 -2.60 -17.93 43.10
C ARG A 52 -1.30 -18.59 42.62
N PRO A 53 -0.31 -18.79 43.52
CA PRO A 53 0.95 -19.47 43.20
C PRO A 53 0.78 -20.86 42.61
N THR A 54 -0.22 -21.62 43.08
CA THR A 54 -0.50 -23.00 42.65
C THR A 54 -0.99 -23.08 41.21
N THR A 55 -1.62 -22.03 40.69
CA THR A 55 -2.09 -21.95 39.30
C THR A 55 -1.07 -21.29 38.36
N LEU A 56 -0.02 -20.66 38.89
CA LEU A 56 1.04 -20.05 38.08
C LEU A 56 1.86 -21.11 37.34
N LEU A 57 2.23 -22.20 38.02
CA LEU A 57 3.05 -23.26 37.43
C LEU A 57 2.40 -23.91 36.18
N PRO A 58 1.14 -24.40 36.24
CA PRO A 58 0.47 -24.94 35.05
C PRO A 58 0.21 -23.85 34.00
N GLY A 59 -0.04 -22.60 34.41
CA GLY A 59 -0.16 -21.47 33.49
C GLY A 59 1.13 -21.19 32.71
N PHE A 60 2.28 -21.18 33.39
CA PHE A 60 3.59 -21.05 32.76
C PHE A 60 3.86 -22.22 31.81
N ALA A 61 3.57 -23.45 32.23
CA ALA A 61 3.73 -24.63 31.37
C ALA A 61 2.87 -24.53 30.10
N ALA A 62 1.60 -24.11 30.23
CA ALA A 62 0.72 -23.91 29.08
C ALA A 62 1.19 -22.77 28.16
N ALA A 63 1.67 -21.65 28.73
CA ALA A 63 2.22 -20.54 27.96
C ALA A 63 3.49 -20.94 27.20
N ILE A 64 4.43 -21.62 27.86
CA ILE A 64 5.64 -22.14 27.21
C ILE A 64 5.27 -23.12 26.10
N THR A 65 4.33 -24.04 26.35
CA THR A 65 3.85 -24.98 25.34
C THR A 65 3.26 -24.25 24.13
N GLY A 66 2.42 -23.23 24.36
CA GLY A 66 1.86 -22.41 23.29
C GLY A 66 2.93 -21.66 22.48
N VAL A 67 3.92 -21.08 23.16
CA VAL A 67 5.07 -20.40 22.53
C VAL A 67 5.92 -21.39 21.71
N VAL A 68 6.17 -22.60 22.21
CA VAL A 68 6.89 -23.66 21.48
C VAL A 68 6.13 -24.09 20.23
N ILE A 69 4.81 -24.29 20.33
CA ILE A 69 3.97 -24.63 19.18
C ILE A 69 4.01 -23.50 18.13
N LEU A 70 3.93 -22.24 18.57
CA LEU A 70 4.01 -21.08 17.67
C LEU A 70 5.39 -20.91 17.03
N ALA A 71 6.46 -21.29 17.74
CA ALA A 71 7.83 -21.24 17.25
C ALA A 71 8.18 -22.43 16.34
N TRP A 72 7.32 -23.45 16.27
CA TRP A 72 7.61 -24.67 15.53
C TRP A 72 7.74 -24.39 14.03
N PRO A 73 8.89 -24.73 13.40
CA PRO A 73 9.12 -24.42 12.00
C PRO A 73 8.26 -25.32 11.10
N VAL A 74 7.24 -24.74 10.46
CA VAL A 74 6.36 -25.45 9.51
C VAL A 74 7.09 -25.76 8.19
N GLN A 75 8.04 -24.92 7.78
CA GLN A 75 8.82 -25.08 6.55
C GLN A 75 10.29 -24.71 6.79
N PRO A 76 11.16 -25.67 7.14
CA PRO A 76 12.55 -25.40 7.54
C PRO A 76 13.42 -24.75 6.46
N SER A 77 13.10 -24.96 5.18
CA SER A 77 13.83 -24.42 4.03
C SER A 77 13.49 -22.95 3.72
N TRP A 78 12.52 -22.37 4.41
CA TRP A 78 12.08 -21.00 4.24
C TRP A 78 12.28 -20.21 5.54
N GLN A 79 13.10 -19.17 5.48
CA GLN A 79 13.29 -18.25 6.59
C GLN A 79 12.16 -17.22 6.58
N ARG A 80 11.39 -17.17 7.67
CA ARG A 80 10.32 -16.18 7.86
C ARG A 80 10.86 -14.90 8.50
N ILE A 81 10.55 -13.76 7.90
CA ILE A 81 10.91 -12.43 8.38
C ILE A 81 9.65 -11.59 8.45
N TYR A 82 9.34 -11.06 9.63
CA TYR A 82 8.18 -10.22 9.85
C TYR A 82 8.59 -8.76 9.66
N SER A 83 8.61 -8.28 8.41
CA SER A 83 8.98 -6.90 8.14
C SER A 83 7.88 -5.95 8.64
N PRO A 84 8.15 -4.63 8.76
CA PRO A 84 7.12 -3.65 9.16
C PRO A 84 5.96 -3.56 8.18
N TYR A 85 6.14 -4.07 6.96
CA TYR A 85 5.17 -3.99 5.87
C TYR A 85 4.44 -5.31 5.66
N GLN A 86 5.15 -6.44 5.75
CA GLN A 86 4.60 -7.74 5.39
C GLN A 86 5.40 -8.91 5.96
N LEU A 87 4.77 -10.09 5.99
CA LEU A 87 5.49 -11.34 6.22
C LEU A 87 6.26 -11.71 4.94
N LEU A 88 7.58 -11.73 5.04
CA LEU A 88 8.48 -12.23 4.00
C LEU A 88 8.92 -13.65 4.31
N GLU A 89 9.09 -14.45 3.27
CA GLU A 89 9.66 -15.79 3.36
C GLU A 89 10.80 -15.89 2.35
N LEU A 90 12.02 -16.07 2.84
CA LEU A 90 13.22 -16.23 2.03
C LEU A 90 13.52 -17.72 1.85
N GLY A 91 13.55 -18.17 0.61
CA GLY A 91 13.94 -19.52 0.22
C GLY A 91 14.97 -19.48 -0.90
N TYR A 92 15.31 -20.64 -1.42
CA TYR A 92 16.26 -20.79 -2.53
C TYR A 92 15.62 -21.63 -3.64
N SER A 93 15.90 -21.25 -4.88
CA SER A 93 15.55 -22.03 -6.07
C SER A 93 16.46 -23.25 -6.23
N ASP A 94 16.13 -24.14 -7.16
CA ASP A 94 16.97 -25.30 -7.50
C ASP A 94 18.38 -24.89 -7.97
N ALA A 95 18.51 -23.67 -8.48
CA ALA A 95 19.79 -23.07 -8.87
C ALA A 95 20.57 -22.46 -7.68
N GLY A 96 20.08 -22.60 -6.44
CA GLY A 96 20.68 -22.01 -5.24
C GLY A 96 20.51 -20.49 -5.13
N LEU A 97 19.69 -19.88 -5.98
CA LEU A 97 19.45 -18.43 -5.97
C LEU A 97 18.25 -18.06 -5.10
N MET A 98 18.36 -16.97 -4.35
CA MET A 98 17.34 -16.52 -3.41
C MET A 98 15.99 -16.24 -4.11
N VAL A 99 14.92 -16.70 -3.48
CA VAL A 99 13.54 -16.43 -3.85
C VAL A 99 12.83 -15.83 -2.65
N ILE A 100 12.10 -14.74 -2.88
CA ILE A 100 11.30 -14.06 -1.87
C ILE A 100 9.83 -14.37 -2.14
N ARG A 101 9.12 -14.75 -1.09
CA ARG A 101 7.66 -14.75 -1.04
C ARG A 101 7.18 -13.71 -0.04
N ALA A 102 5.98 -13.18 -0.28
CA ALA A 102 5.28 -12.36 0.68
C ALA A 102 3.93 -13.02 0.99
N ALA A 103 3.70 -13.29 2.28
CA ALA A 103 2.52 -13.98 2.79
C ALA A 103 2.14 -15.26 1.99
N GLY A 104 3.11 -16.13 1.71
CA GLY A 104 2.88 -17.37 0.96
C GLY A 104 2.87 -17.24 -0.57
N HIS A 105 2.90 -16.03 -1.11
CA HIS A 105 2.82 -15.78 -2.54
C HIS A 105 4.16 -15.37 -3.15
N TYR A 106 4.39 -15.70 -4.43
CA TYR A 106 5.57 -15.25 -5.17
C TYR A 106 5.70 -13.72 -5.10
N TYR A 107 6.93 -13.26 -4.82
CA TYR A 107 7.26 -11.85 -4.77
C TYR A 107 8.40 -11.50 -5.73
N GLN A 108 9.57 -12.11 -5.54
CA GLN A 108 10.75 -11.82 -6.36
C GLN A 108 11.67 -13.04 -6.47
N ARG A 109 12.31 -13.21 -7.64
CA ARG A 109 13.44 -14.12 -7.85
C ARG A 109 14.72 -13.31 -8.06
N VAL A 110 15.78 -13.71 -7.38
CA VAL A 110 17.11 -13.16 -7.60
C VAL A 110 17.80 -13.93 -8.72
N HIS A 111 18.40 -13.20 -9.65
CA HIS A 111 19.22 -13.77 -10.74
C HIS A 111 20.70 -13.44 -10.57
N ASP A 112 21.57 -14.35 -11.02
CA ASP A 112 22.97 -14.05 -11.29
C ASP A 112 23.16 -13.79 -12.78
N LEU A 113 23.34 -12.53 -13.14
CA LEU A 113 23.53 -12.09 -14.53
C LEU A 113 24.95 -11.56 -14.79
N SER A 114 25.89 -11.82 -13.87
CA SER A 114 27.28 -11.34 -13.95
C SER A 114 28.11 -12.06 -15.02
N SER A 115 27.84 -13.34 -15.26
CA SER A 115 28.68 -14.17 -16.14
C SER A 115 28.36 -13.97 -17.62
N PRO A 116 29.36 -13.93 -18.51
CA PRO A 116 29.18 -14.16 -19.95
C PRO A 116 28.54 -15.52 -20.26
N ARG A 117 28.65 -16.54 -19.38
CA ARG A 117 27.94 -17.84 -19.50
C ARG A 117 26.42 -17.74 -19.34
N ALA A 118 25.88 -16.59 -18.87
CA ALA A 118 24.46 -16.29 -19.03
C ALA A 118 24.06 -16.23 -20.52
N ALA A 119 25.03 -16.06 -21.43
CA ALA A 119 24.83 -16.15 -22.86
C ALA A 119 24.68 -17.59 -23.37
N ASP A 120 24.93 -18.65 -22.61
CA ASP A 120 24.77 -20.04 -23.08
C ASP A 120 23.37 -20.60 -22.75
N ASP A 121 22.71 -20.05 -21.73
CA ASP A 121 21.33 -20.38 -21.36
C ASP A 121 20.36 -19.36 -21.97
N SER A 122 19.51 -19.83 -22.88
CA SER A 122 18.54 -19.00 -23.59
C SER A 122 17.55 -18.29 -22.66
N VAL A 123 17.25 -18.87 -21.49
CA VAL A 123 16.37 -18.27 -20.48
C VAL A 123 17.08 -17.12 -19.78
N ARG A 124 18.30 -17.35 -19.26
CA ARG A 124 19.09 -16.31 -18.59
C ARG A 124 19.44 -15.16 -19.53
N ARG A 125 19.71 -15.44 -20.81
CA ARG A 125 19.92 -14.40 -21.83
C ARG A 125 18.70 -13.49 -21.96
N ARG A 126 17.49 -14.06 -22.01
CA ARG A 126 16.23 -13.29 -22.06
C ARG A 126 15.99 -12.46 -20.79
N VAL A 127 16.26 -13.05 -19.61
CA VAL A 127 16.17 -12.31 -18.34
C VAL A 127 17.15 -11.13 -18.32
N ARG A 128 18.37 -11.34 -18.81
CA ARG A 128 19.37 -10.28 -18.92
C ARG A 128 18.98 -9.21 -19.92
N ASP A 129 18.46 -9.57 -21.09
CA ASP A 129 17.98 -8.62 -22.09
C ASP A 129 16.91 -7.68 -21.50
N TYR A 130 16.00 -8.22 -20.67
CA TYR A 130 15.02 -7.44 -19.93
C TYR A 130 15.67 -6.42 -18.98
N TYR A 131 16.54 -6.87 -18.06
CA TYR A 131 17.15 -6.00 -17.07
C TYR A 131 18.13 -4.98 -17.67
N ASP A 132 18.83 -5.35 -18.75
CA ASP A 132 19.83 -4.50 -19.39
C ASP A 132 19.19 -3.50 -20.40
N LEU A 133 17.91 -3.66 -20.77
CA LEU A 133 17.20 -2.79 -21.73
C LEU A 133 17.34 -1.28 -21.45
N PRO A 134 17.15 -0.77 -20.20
CA PRO A 134 17.28 0.66 -19.92
C PRO A 134 18.66 1.20 -20.33
N TYR A 135 19.71 0.39 -20.14
CA TYR A 135 21.11 0.77 -20.35
C TYR A 135 21.59 0.52 -21.79
N ARG A 136 20.86 -0.28 -22.58
CA ARG A 136 21.02 -0.31 -24.05
C ARG A 136 20.46 0.96 -24.69
N VAL A 137 19.40 1.50 -24.12
CA VAL A 137 18.75 2.72 -24.59
C VAL A 137 19.53 3.97 -24.19
N ARG A 138 20.06 4.02 -22.97
CA ARG A 138 20.98 5.07 -22.51
C ARG A 138 22.17 4.44 -21.78
N PRO A 139 23.28 4.21 -22.50
CA PRO A 139 24.52 3.70 -21.91
C PRO A 139 25.15 4.67 -20.91
N ALA A 140 25.80 4.15 -19.87
CA ALA A 140 26.59 4.89 -18.89
C ALA A 140 25.92 6.18 -18.31
N PRO A 141 24.67 6.11 -17.82
CA PRO A 141 24.01 7.26 -17.19
C PRO A 141 24.77 7.71 -15.93
N ALA A 142 24.88 9.02 -15.68
CA ALA A 142 25.60 9.50 -14.49
C ALA A 142 24.78 9.24 -13.21
N ASP A 143 23.51 9.66 -13.18
CA ASP A 143 22.63 9.53 -12.01
C ASP A 143 21.39 8.69 -12.33
N VAL A 144 21.24 7.57 -11.61
CA VAL A 144 20.11 6.64 -11.76
C VAL A 144 19.35 6.50 -10.43
N ALA A 145 18.02 6.62 -10.48
CA ALA A 145 17.16 6.18 -9.38
C ALA A 145 16.51 4.84 -9.77
N VAL A 146 16.69 3.81 -8.95
CA VAL A 146 15.96 2.55 -9.08
C VAL A 146 14.91 2.51 -7.98
N VAL A 147 13.63 2.60 -8.33
CA VAL A 147 12.51 2.57 -7.39
C VAL A 147 11.85 1.20 -7.38
N GLY A 148 11.59 0.68 -6.17
CA GLY A 148 11.35 -0.75 -5.94
C GLY A 148 12.59 -1.57 -6.26
N ALA A 149 13.74 -1.14 -5.73
CA ALA A 149 15.02 -1.80 -6.00
C ALA A 149 15.02 -3.29 -5.56
N GLY A 150 14.13 -3.67 -4.65
CA GLY A 150 13.92 -5.05 -4.24
C GLY A 150 15.20 -5.67 -3.70
N ALA A 151 15.46 -6.92 -4.09
CA ALA A 151 16.68 -7.64 -3.75
C ALA A 151 17.91 -7.24 -4.61
N GLY A 152 17.75 -6.41 -5.65
CA GLY A 152 18.88 -5.74 -6.31
C GLY A 152 19.17 -6.07 -7.78
N ASN A 153 18.34 -6.84 -8.50
CA ASN A 153 18.64 -7.17 -9.91
C ASN A 153 18.66 -5.94 -10.84
N ASP A 154 17.72 -4.99 -10.69
CA ASP A 154 17.75 -3.71 -11.43
C ASP A 154 18.96 -2.84 -11.06
N VAL A 155 19.39 -2.88 -9.80
CA VAL A 155 20.59 -2.18 -9.32
C VAL A 155 21.84 -2.81 -9.91
N ALA A 156 21.90 -4.14 -9.98
CA ALA A 156 22.98 -4.86 -10.63
C ALA A 156 23.04 -4.52 -12.13
N ALA A 157 21.87 -4.42 -12.78
CA ALA A 157 21.79 -3.96 -14.17
C ALA A 157 22.30 -2.53 -14.36
N ALA A 158 21.98 -1.61 -13.44
CA ALA A 158 22.53 -0.25 -13.45
C ALA A 158 24.06 -0.24 -13.36
N LEU A 159 24.62 -1.07 -12.49
CA LEU A 159 26.07 -1.21 -12.33
C LEU A 159 26.74 -1.76 -13.60
N ARG A 160 26.13 -2.80 -14.22
CA ARG A 160 26.60 -3.36 -15.51
C ARG A 160 26.47 -2.36 -16.65
N GLY A 161 25.41 -1.55 -16.66
CA GLY A 161 25.16 -0.48 -17.61
C GLY A 161 26.07 0.73 -17.47
N GLY A 162 27.00 0.71 -16.50
CA GLY A 162 28.01 1.75 -16.32
C GLY A 162 27.54 2.96 -15.51
N ALA A 163 26.44 2.86 -14.78
CA ALA A 163 25.94 3.99 -13.99
C ALA A 163 26.97 4.51 -12.98
N ALA A 164 27.14 5.83 -12.86
CA ALA A 164 28.14 6.41 -11.96
C ALA A 164 27.62 6.50 -10.51
N HIS A 165 26.35 6.87 -10.35
CA HIS A 165 25.66 6.95 -9.07
C HIS A 165 24.26 6.34 -9.15
N ILE A 166 23.92 5.50 -8.18
CA ILE A 166 22.65 4.78 -8.13
C ILE A 166 22.00 4.99 -6.75
N ASP A 167 20.89 5.70 -6.71
CA ASP A 167 19.99 5.70 -5.55
C ASP A 167 19.05 4.49 -5.69
N ALA A 168 19.17 3.51 -4.79
CA ALA A 168 18.36 2.29 -4.79
C ALA A 168 17.28 2.39 -3.71
N ILE A 169 16.06 2.75 -4.13
CA ILE A 169 14.94 3.05 -3.24
C ILE A 169 14.05 1.82 -3.11
N GLU A 170 13.94 1.34 -1.88
CA GLU A 170 13.11 0.18 -1.51
C GLU A 170 12.38 0.52 -0.21
N ILE A 171 11.08 0.21 -0.15
CA ILE A 171 10.27 0.56 1.01
C ILE A 171 10.48 -0.44 2.15
N ASP A 172 10.71 -1.72 1.83
CA ASP A 172 10.88 -2.78 2.82
C ASP A 172 12.37 -2.96 3.19
N PRO A 173 12.78 -2.52 4.39
CA PRO A 173 14.17 -2.64 4.81
C PRO A 173 14.65 -4.10 4.97
N ALA A 174 13.74 -5.07 5.16
CA ALA A 174 14.10 -6.48 5.22
C ALA A 174 14.47 -7.03 3.84
N ILE A 175 13.87 -6.52 2.75
CA ILE A 175 14.24 -6.87 1.38
C ILE A 175 15.62 -6.31 1.03
N LEU A 176 15.91 -5.05 1.41
CA LEU A 176 17.26 -4.48 1.26
C LEU A 176 18.32 -5.29 2.01
N TRP A 177 18.01 -5.71 3.24
CA TRP A 177 18.89 -6.57 4.02
C TRP A 177 19.12 -7.92 3.32
N ALA A 178 18.05 -8.56 2.84
CA ALA A 178 18.12 -9.84 2.15
C ALA A 178 18.95 -9.75 0.85
N GLY A 179 18.74 -8.71 0.05
CA GLY A 179 19.53 -8.44 -1.15
C GLY A 179 21.00 -8.18 -0.85
N ARG A 180 21.31 -7.39 0.19
CA ARG A 180 22.69 -7.13 0.61
C ARG A 180 23.41 -8.40 1.07
N ALA A 181 22.71 -9.29 1.75
CA ALA A 181 23.28 -10.54 2.27
C ALA A 181 23.43 -11.63 1.20
N ASN A 182 22.47 -11.75 0.27
CA ASN A 182 22.33 -12.94 -0.57
C ASN A 182 22.43 -12.70 -2.09
N HIS A 183 22.42 -11.46 -2.57
CA HIS A 183 22.45 -11.22 -4.03
C HIS A 183 23.84 -11.57 -4.60
N PRO A 184 23.92 -12.46 -5.62
CA PRO A 184 25.19 -13.00 -6.14
C PRO A 184 26.12 -11.91 -6.70
N GLU A 185 25.56 -10.92 -7.39
CA GLU A 185 26.31 -9.78 -7.95
C GLU A 185 26.68 -8.69 -6.91
N ARG A 186 26.25 -8.85 -5.64
CA ARG A 186 26.51 -7.94 -4.51
C ARG A 186 26.29 -6.44 -4.78
N PRO A 187 25.20 -6.01 -5.45
CA PRO A 187 25.00 -4.62 -5.88
C PRO A 187 25.02 -3.62 -4.72
N TYR A 188 24.40 -3.94 -3.59
CA TYR A 188 24.30 -3.04 -2.43
C TYR A 188 25.61 -2.82 -1.64
N THR A 189 26.68 -3.53 -2.00
CA THR A 189 28.02 -3.32 -1.42
C THR A 189 28.91 -2.44 -2.29
N ASN A 190 28.47 -2.13 -3.52
CA ASN A 190 29.23 -1.29 -4.43
C ASN A 190 29.19 0.18 -3.99
N ALA A 191 30.32 0.87 -4.00
CA ALA A 191 30.42 2.27 -3.58
C ALA A 191 29.58 3.25 -4.42
N ARG A 192 29.19 2.86 -5.64
CA ARG A 192 28.31 3.65 -6.52
C ARG A 192 26.84 3.57 -6.12
N VAL A 193 26.46 2.62 -5.25
CA VAL A 193 25.07 2.37 -4.85
C VAL A 193 24.81 2.93 -3.47
N ARG A 194 23.74 3.73 -3.36
CA ARG A 194 23.19 4.21 -2.10
C ARG A 194 21.82 3.54 -1.86
N PRO A 195 21.72 2.54 -0.98
CA PRO A 195 20.43 2.00 -0.58
C PRO A 195 19.66 3.00 0.29
N ILE A 196 18.38 3.19 -0.02
CA ILE A 196 17.48 4.13 0.66
C ILE A 196 16.20 3.37 1.04
N ALA A 197 16.01 3.16 2.35
CA ALA A 197 14.79 2.58 2.90
C ALA A 197 13.68 3.65 2.96
N ASN A 198 12.90 3.79 1.89
CA ASN A 198 11.84 4.80 1.79
C ASN A 198 10.80 4.42 0.75
N ASP A 199 9.59 4.97 0.88
CA ASP A 199 8.57 4.88 -0.15
C ASP A 199 9.02 5.62 -1.42
N ALA A 200 8.86 4.97 -2.58
CA ALA A 200 9.32 5.48 -3.88
C ALA A 200 8.74 6.87 -4.17
N ARG A 201 7.44 7.03 -3.96
CA ARG A 201 6.72 8.26 -4.27
C ARG A 201 7.07 9.37 -3.28
N SER A 202 7.09 9.06 -1.98
CA SER A 202 7.53 9.99 -0.95
C SER A 202 8.95 10.48 -1.20
N TYR A 203 9.86 9.59 -1.64
CA TYR A 203 11.23 9.97 -1.99
C TYR A 203 11.26 10.92 -3.18
N LEU A 204 10.64 10.54 -4.32
CA LEU A 204 10.61 11.37 -5.53
C LEU A 204 9.95 12.74 -5.30
N ARG A 205 8.94 12.79 -4.42
CA ARG A 205 8.29 14.05 -4.05
C ARG A 205 9.19 14.98 -3.22
N THR A 206 10.12 14.44 -2.43
CA THR A 206 10.91 15.21 -1.44
C THR A 206 12.37 15.42 -1.78
N THR A 207 12.97 14.59 -2.61
CA THR A 207 14.41 14.65 -2.94
C THR A 207 14.71 15.75 -3.94
N ASP A 208 15.69 16.60 -3.70
CA ASP A 208 16.11 17.63 -4.69
C ASP A 208 17.03 17.10 -5.80
N ARG A 209 17.29 15.78 -5.80
CA ARG A 209 18.13 15.15 -6.82
C ARG A 209 17.42 15.00 -8.16
N MET A 210 18.23 15.11 -9.21
CA MET A 210 17.80 15.00 -10.59
C MET A 210 18.53 13.84 -11.27
N TYR A 211 17.81 13.03 -12.04
CA TYR A 211 18.33 11.78 -12.58
C TYR A 211 18.37 11.78 -14.11
N ASP A 212 19.41 11.16 -14.67
CA ASP A 212 19.47 10.80 -16.09
C ASP A 212 18.46 9.70 -16.42
N MET A 213 18.18 8.84 -15.44
CA MET A 213 17.24 7.74 -15.57
C MET A 213 16.54 7.43 -14.25
N ILE A 214 15.22 7.20 -14.31
CA ILE A 214 14.45 6.64 -13.20
C ILE A 214 13.88 5.32 -13.68
N VAL A 215 14.24 4.22 -13.01
CA VAL A 215 13.84 2.86 -13.35
C VAL A 215 12.86 2.35 -12.30
N TYR A 216 11.64 2.06 -12.71
CA TYR A 216 10.62 1.41 -11.91
C TYR A 216 10.71 -0.09 -12.15
N GLY A 217 11.25 -0.84 -11.19
CA GLY A 217 11.43 -2.29 -11.26
C GLY A 217 10.27 -3.05 -10.63
N LEU A 218 9.24 -3.40 -11.41
CA LEU A 218 8.15 -4.32 -11.00
C LEU A 218 7.65 -4.08 -9.54
N LEU A 219 7.33 -2.83 -9.19
CA LEU A 219 7.18 -2.42 -7.77
C LEU A 219 6.00 -3.09 -7.05
N ASP A 220 5.09 -3.75 -7.74
CA ASP A 220 3.86 -4.26 -7.16
C ASP A 220 3.98 -5.71 -6.67
N SER A 221 3.59 -5.92 -5.42
CA SER A 221 3.39 -7.25 -4.84
C SER A 221 2.06 -7.81 -5.35
N HIS A 222 2.02 -8.41 -6.54
CA HIS A 222 0.82 -8.79 -7.31
C HIS A 222 -0.29 -9.58 -6.57
N THR A 223 -0.11 -9.94 -5.29
CA THR A 223 -0.88 -10.96 -4.57
C THR A 223 -1.46 -10.51 -3.22
N LEU A 224 -1.08 -9.34 -2.68
CA LEU A 224 -1.60 -8.87 -1.39
C LEU A 224 -2.81 -7.95 -1.58
N LEU A 225 -3.95 -8.54 -1.95
CA LEU A 225 -5.24 -7.94 -1.68
C LEU A 225 -5.56 -8.16 -0.20
N SER A 226 -5.59 -7.10 0.61
CA SER A 226 -6.34 -7.19 1.86
C SER A 226 -7.79 -7.46 1.49
N HIS A 227 -8.36 -8.59 1.92
CA HIS A 227 -9.78 -8.91 1.71
C HIS A 227 -10.74 -7.80 2.22
N ALA A 228 -10.23 -6.85 3.01
CA ALA A 228 -10.96 -5.75 3.61
C ALA A 228 -10.67 -4.35 3.03
N SER A 229 -9.77 -4.19 2.04
CA SER A 229 -9.49 -2.87 1.44
C SER A 229 -9.31 -2.95 -0.08
N SER A 230 -9.95 -2.02 -0.79
CA SER A 230 -9.94 -1.97 -2.26
C SER A 230 -8.83 -1.11 -2.85
N VAL A 231 -8.05 -0.39 -2.03
CA VAL A 231 -6.97 0.50 -2.46
C VAL A 231 -5.65 0.10 -1.80
N ARG A 232 -4.62 -0.09 -2.62
CA ARG A 232 -3.27 -0.46 -2.18
C ARG A 232 -2.38 0.78 -2.11
N LEU A 233 -1.46 0.82 -1.13
CA LEU A 233 -0.44 1.88 -1.07
C LEU A 233 0.34 1.98 -2.39
N ASP A 234 0.69 0.83 -2.96
CA ASP A 234 1.41 0.69 -4.23
C ASP A 234 0.65 1.32 -5.42
N SER A 235 -0.69 1.41 -5.34
CA SER A 235 -1.48 2.00 -6.41
C SER A 235 -1.27 3.51 -6.54
N PHE A 236 -0.85 4.19 -5.47
CA PHE A 236 -0.51 5.61 -5.52
C PHE A 236 0.81 5.88 -6.24
N VAL A 237 1.71 4.89 -6.34
CA VAL A 237 2.94 5.02 -7.13
C VAL A 237 2.62 5.03 -8.64
N TYR A 238 1.50 4.40 -9.02
CA TYR A 238 0.99 4.29 -10.38
C TYR A 238 -0.23 5.21 -10.62
N THR A 239 -0.08 6.50 -10.35
CA THR A 239 -1.04 7.54 -10.74
C THR A 239 -0.41 8.51 -11.73
N VAL A 240 -1.25 9.26 -12.46
CA VAL A 240 -0.79 10.37 -13.31
C VAL A 240 0.05 11.35 -12.50
N GLU A 241 -0.35 11.68 -11.28
CA GLU A 241 0.41 12.56 -10.38
C GLU A 241 1.74 11.93 -9.94
N GLY A 242 1.77 10.64 -9.60
CA GLY A 242 3.00 9.92 -9.26
C GLY A 242 4.03 9.94 -10.41
N PHE A 243 3.58 9.76 -11.66
CA PHE A 243 4.45 9.87 -12.82
C PHE A 243 4.90 11.30 -13.10
N ARG A 244 4.07 12.31 -12.82
CA ARG A 244 4.49 13.72 -12.90
C ARG A 244 5.57 14.04 -11.88
N GLU A 245 5.45 13.53 -10.66
CA GLU A 245 6.48 13.67 -9.62
C GLU A 245 7.80 13.02 -10.08
N ALA A 246 7.75 11.83 -10.70
CA ALA A 246 8.94 11.21 -11.30
C ALA A 246 9.53 12.05 -12.44
N ARG A 247 8.70 12.51 -13.37
CA ARG A 247 9.11 13.39 -14.49
C ARG A 247 9.79 14.67 -13.99
N ALA A 248 9.29 15.26 -12.89
CA ALA A 248 9.85 16.45 -12.29
C ALA A 248 11.28 16.26 -11.76
N ARG A 249 11.68 15.00 -11.47
CA ARG A 249 13.03 14.63 -11.03
C ARG A 249 13.93 14.12 -12.16
N LEU A 250 13.48 14.14 -13.41
CA LEU A 250 14.35 13.85 -14.56
C LEU A 250 15.16 15.08 -14.96
N LYS A 251 16.43 14.89 -15.31
CA LYS A 251 17.24 15.89 -16.03
C LYS A 251 16.67 16.13 -17.44
N PRO A 252 17.01 17.24 -18.13
CA PRO A 252 16.68 17.40 -19.55
C PRO A 252 17.15 16.19 -20.36
N GLY A 253 16.27 15.63 -21.19
CA GLY A 253 16.52 14.38 -21.93
C GLY A 253 16.64 13.13 -21.06
N GLY A 254 16.33 13.20 -19.76
CA GLY A 254 16.27 12.06 -18.86
C GLY A 254 15.14 11.11 -19.22
N ILE A 255 15.28 9.82 -18.87
CA ILE A 255 14.34 8.77 -19.27
C ILE A 255 13.69 8.15 -18.03
N LEU A 256 12.36 8.08 -18.02
CA LEU A 256 11.60 7.22 -17.13
C LEU A 256 11.41 5.86 -17.81
N VAL A 257 11.78 4.79 -17.11
CA VAL A 257 11.55 3.41 -17.54
C VAL A 257 10.63 2.74 -16.53
N VAL A 258 9.49 2.26 -17.00
CA VAL A 258 8.49 1.58 -16.16
C VAL A 258 8.32 0.15 -16.61
N SER A 259 8.83 -0.78 -15.80
CA SER A 259 8.60 -2.20 -15.98
C SER A 259 7.39 -2.65 -15.16
N PHE A 260 6.41 -3.26 -15.82
CA PHE A 260 5.20 -3.72 -15.16
C PHE A 260 4.69 -5.04 -15.75
N SER A 261 4.22 -5.98 -14.93
CA SER A 261 3.62 -7.22 -15.42
C SER A 261 2.16 -6.99 -15.81
N ALA A 262 1.97 -6.59 -17.07
CA ALA A 262 0.66 -6.26 -17.64
C ALA A 262 -0.07 -7.53 -18.10
N LEU A 263 -0.72 -8.22 -17.15
CA LEU A 263 -1.43 -9.48 -17.39
C LEU A 263 -2.64 -9.37 -18.33
N THR A 264 -3.15 -8.15 -18.55
CA THR A 264 -4.24 -7.88 -19.49
C THR A 264 -3.93 -6.68 -20.36
N GLU A 265 -4.47 -6.68 -21.58
CA GLU A 265 -4.33 -5.54 -22.50
C GLU A 265 -4.85 -4.24 -21.88
N ALA A 266 -5.93 -4.29 -21.12
CA ALA A 266 -6.52 -3.12 -20.48
C ALA A 266 -5.59 -2.48 -19.44
N ILE A 267 -4.85 -3.29 -18.67
CA ILE A 267 -3.87 -2.77 -17.69
C ILE A 267 -2.67 -2.13 -18.40
N GLY A 268 -2.15 -2.79 -19.44
CA GLY A 268 -1.08 -2.19 -20.26
C GLY A 268 -1.53 -0.87 -20.91
N ARG A 269 -2.76 -0.82 -21.45
CA ARG A 269 -3.32 0.39 -22.08
C ARG A 269 -3.51 1.50 -21.06
N LYS A 270 -3.97 1.17 -19.85
CA LYS A 270 -4.10 2.13 -18.77
C LYS A 270 -2.76 2.72 -18.36
N MET A 271 -1.71 1.90 -18.23
CA MET A 271 -0.34 2.39 -17.98
C MET A 271 0.13 3.36 -19.06
N TYR A 272 -0.06 2.99 -20.33
CA TYR A 272 0.27 3.82 -21.48
C TYR A 272 -0.41 5.20 -21.43
N GLU A 273 -1.73 5.25 -21.20
CA GLU A 273 -2.47 6.52 -21.14
C GLU A 273 -2.08 7.38 -19.94
N MET A 274 -1.80 6.77 -18.78
CA MET A 274 -1.32 7.52 -17.62
C MET A 274 0.03 8.17 -17.86
N LEU A 275 0.98 7.45 -18.46
CA LEU A 275 2.27 8.01 -18.84
C LEU A 275 2.09 9.11 -19.89
N ARG A 276 1.26 8.88 -20.91
CA ARG A 276 0.97 9.90 -21.93
C ARG A 276 0.42 11.18 -21.30
N GLN A 277 -0.51 11.07 -20.34
CA GLN A 277 -1.08 12.23 -19.65
C GLN A 277 -0.12 12.90 -18.65
N ALA A 278 0.77 12.13 -18.01
CA ALA A 278 1.79 12.68 -17.12
C ALA A 278 2.90 13.45 -17.86
N PHE A 279 3.14 13.11 -19.13
CA PHE A 279 4.11 13.73 -20.01
C PHE A 279 3.45 14.62 -21.09
N ASP A 280 2.38 15.33 -20.72
CA ASP A 280 1.72 16.38 -21.53
C ASP A 280 1.28 15.93 -22.93
N GLY A 281 0.88 14.66 -23.08
CA GLY A 281 0.41 14.08 -24.33
C GLY A 281 1.49 13.34 -25.12
N ALA A 282 2.77 13.42 -24.72
CA ALA A 282 3.85 12.71 -25.37
C ALA A 282 3.72 11.18 -25.20
N ALA A 283 3.99 10.44 -26.28
CA ALA A 283 3.77 9.00 -26.28
C ALA A 283 5.02 8.22 -25.85
N PRO A 284 4.90 7.27 -24.89
CA PRO A 284 5.99 6.36 -24.55
C PRO A 284 6.21 5.33 -25.67
N ALA A 285 7.41 4.74 -25.70
CA ALA A 285 7.64 3.47 -26.37
C ALA A 285 7.24 2.32 -25.45
N VAL A 286 6.82 1.20 -26.04
CA VAL A 286 6.37 0.02 -25.31
C VAL A 286 7.10 -1.21 -25.83
N VAL A 287 7.77 -1.94 -24.93
CA VAL A 287 8.55 -3.14 -25.26
C VAL A 287 8.05 -4.30 -24.41
N SER A 288 7.67 -5.41 -25.04
CA SER A 288 7.37 -6.66 -24.32
C SER A 288 8.65 -7.45 -24.11
N ALA A 289 8.91 -7.86 -22.87
CA ALA A 289 10.19 -8.46 -22.50
C ALA A 289 10.19 -9.99 -22.44
N GLY A 290 9.02 -10.63 -22.40
CA GLY A 290 8.91 -12.09 -22.32
C GLY A 290 9.51 -12.71 -21.05
N TYR A 291 9.71 -11.91 -20.00
CA TYR A 291 10.16 -12.29 -18.66
C TYR A 291 9.08 -11.87 -17.65
N ASP A 292 8.56 -12.80 -16.85
CA ASP A 292 7.51 -12.56 -15.83
C ASP A 292 6.31 -11.72 -16.32
N GLY A 293 5.96 -11.81 -17.61
CA GLY A 293 4.88 -11.01 -18.21
C GLY A 293 5.18 -9.51 -18.30
N ALA A 294 6.44 -9.11 -18.11
CA ALA A 294 6.86 -7.72 -18.07
C ALA A 294 6.69 -7.02 -19.43
N VAL A 295 6.01 -5.88 -19.36
CA VAL A 295 5.91 -4.86 -20.40
C VAL A 295 6.65 -3.62 -19.87
N VAL A 296 7.57 -3.10 -20.68
CA VAL A 296 8.43 -1.98 -20.35
C VAL A 296 7.98 -0.75 -21.12
N PHE A 297 7.66 0.32 -20.42
CA PHE A 297 7.30 1.62 -20.99
C PHE A 297 8.48 2.57 -20.84
N LEU A 298 8.92 3.18 -21.92
CA LEU A 298 10.04 4.13 -21.93
C LEU A 298 9.55 5.50 -22.36
N GLN A 299 9.83 6.52 -21.55
CA GLN A 299 9.42 7.89 -21.82
C GLN A 299 10.52 8.88 -21.47
N THR A 300 10.85 9.76 -22.41
CA THR A 300 11.77 10.89 -22.16
C THR A 300 11.02 12.02 -21.47
N LYS A 301 11.73 12.83 -20.68
CA LYS A 301 11.17 14.00 -19.98
C LYS A 301 10.44 14.96 -20.93
N GLU A 302 11.03 15.21 -22.09
CA GLU A 302 10.50 16.11 -23.12
C GLU A 302 10.29 15.38 -24.45
N GLY A 303 9.08 15.49 -25.00
CA GLY A 303 8.74 14.95 -26.31
C GLY A 303 8.37 13.46 -26.30
N THR A 304 7.94 12.97 -27.47
CA THR A 304 7.58 11.57 -27.68
C THR A 304 8.84 10.71 -27.72
N PHE A 305 8.84 9.60 -26.96
CA PHE A 305 9.99 8.71 -26.98
C PHE A 305 10.06 7.91 -28.27
N ALA A 306 11.27 7.81 -28.82
CA ALA A 306 11.59 6.97 -29.97
C ALA A 306 12.66 5.96 -29.54
N LEU A 307 12.39 4.67 -29.76
CA LEU A 307 13.33 3.62 -29.43
C LEU A 307 14.57 3.73 -30.35
N PRO A 308 15.80 3.79 -29.80
CA PRO A 308 17.00 3.89 -30.64
C PRO A 308 17.14 2.70 -31.59
N PRO A 309 17.58 2.89 -32.85
CA PRO A 309 17.85 1.79 -33.76
C PRO A 309 18.83 0.80 -33.14
N GLY A 310 18.48 -0.50 -33.18
CA GLY A 310 19.31 -1.57 -32.63
C GLY A 310 19.21 -1.79 -31.12
N ALA A 311 18.50 -0.94 -30.35
CA ALA A 311 18.37 -1.11 -28.89
C ALA A 311 17.81 -2.49 -28.49
N ILE A 312 16.97 -3.07 -29.34
CA ILE A 312 16.34 -4.40 -29.14
C ILE A 312 16.67 -5.41 -30.25
N GLY A 313 17.42 -5.03 -31.29
CA GLY A 313 17.55 -5.82 -32.53
C GLY A 313 18.19 -7.19 -32.36
N GLU A 314 19.09 -7.34 -31.38
CA GLU A 314 19.79 -8.59 -31.07
C GLU A 314 19.19 -9.31 -29.84
N THR A 315 17.97 -8.95 -29.44
CA THR A 315 17.31 -9.48 -28.24
C THR A 315 16.04 -10.26 -28.58
N GLY A 316 15.51 -10.98 -27.58
CA GLY A 316 14.16 -11.54 -27.65
C GLY A 316 13.02 -10.55 -27.38
N LEU A 317 13.33 -9.24 -27.22
CA LEU A 317 12.35 -8.21 -26.88
C LEU A 317 11.53 -7.81 -28.11
N GLN A 318 10.26 -7.45 -27.90
CA GLN A 318 9.34 -7.09 -28.98
C GLN A 318 8.87 -5.65 -28.84
N ASP A 319 9.06 -4.82 -29.87
CA ASP A 319 8.48 -3.47 -29.92
C ASP A 319 6.96 -3.57 -30.14
N GLN A 320 6.20 -3.08 -29.17
CA GLN A 320 4.74 -3.02 -29.18
C GLN A 320 4.24 -1.56 -29.33
N THR A 321 5.13 -0.59 -29.54
CA THR A 321 4.81 0.84 -29.55
C THR A 321 3.70 1.17 -30.55
N ALA A 322 3.77 0.59 -31.77
CA ALA A 322 2.76 0.81 -32.81
C ALA A 322 1.37 0.34 -32.36
N ARG A 323 1.26 -0.83 -31.71
CA ARG A 323 0.01 -1.39 -31.21
C ARG A 323 -0.67 -0.47 -30.18
N TYR A 324 0.11 0.07 -29.25
CA TYR A 324 -0.41 0.98 -28.22
C TYR A 324 -0.74 2.38 -28.79
N ARG A 325 0.08 2.89 -29.72
CA ARG A 325 -0.09 4.22 -30.32
C ARG A 325 -1.20 4.27 -31.37
N GLY A 326 -1.30 3.25 -32.22
CA GLY A 326 -2.19 3.19 -33.39
C GLY A 326 -3.66 2.94 -33.06
N GLY A 327 -4.03 2.78 -31.79
CA GLY A 327 -5.42 2.54 -31.40
C GLY A 327 -5.95 1.15 -31.74
N GLU A 328 -5.09 0.21 -32.15
CA GLU A 328 -5.44 -1.21 -32.30
C GLU A 328 -5.93 -1.81 -30.99
N SER A 329 -5.43 -1.29 -29.87
CA SER A 329 -6.01 -1.57 -28.55
C SER A 329 -7.33 -0.82 -28.38
N THR A 330 -8.44 -1.58 -28.40
CA THR A 330 -9.82 -1.09 -28.25
C THR A 330 -10.26 -0.96 -26.79
N ALA A 331 -9.38 -1.30 -25.85
CA ALA A 331 -9.67 -1.24 -24.43
C ALA A 331 -9.86 0.21 -23.97
N ARG A 332 -11.12 0.66 -23.80
CA ARG A 332 -11.36 1.93 -23.09
C ARG A 332 -10.93 1.77 -21.63
N VAL A 333 -10.18 2.74 -21.12
CA VAL A 333 -9.62 2.74 -19.77
C VAL A 333 -9.78 4.11 -19.14
N ASP A 334 -9.99 4.12 -17.83
CA ASP A 334 -9.90 5.32 -17.00
C ASP A 334 -8.52 5.36 -16.34
N VAL A 335 -7.84 6.50 -16.47
CA VAL A 335 -6.54 6.73 -15.82
C VAL A 335 -6.68 6.75 -14.31
N SER A 336 -5.68 6.22 -13.61
CA SER A 336 -5.61 6.35 -12.15
C SER A 336 -5.00 7.69 -11.76
N THR A 337 -5.66 8.35 -10.82
CA THR A 337 -5.23 9.63 -10.23
C THR A 337 -5.17 9.49 -8.72
N ASP A 338 -4.61 10.47 -8.01
CA ASP A 338 -4.61 10.44 -6.54
C ASP A 338 -6.01 10.44 -5.92
N ASP A 339 -6.97 11.04 -6.63
CA ASP A 339 -8.38 11.01 -6.24
C ASP A 339 -9.06 9.68 -6.58
N TRP A 340 -8.52 8.94 -7.56
CA TRP A 340 -9.04 7.65 -7.98
C TRP A 340 -7.90 6.65 -8.25
N PRO A 341 -7.22 6.15 -7.20
CA PRO A 341 -6.01 5.34 -7.31
C PRO A 341 -6.33 3.85 -7.52
N PHE A 342 -7.33 3.52 -8.33
CA PHE A 342 -7.75 2.13 -8.59
C PHE A 342 -7.05 1.58 -9.84
N PHE A 343 -5.74 1.33 -9.75
CA PHE A 343 -4.94 0.94 -10.92
C PHE A 343 -5.46 -0.34 -11.59
N TYR A 344 -5.73 -1.40 -10.80
CA TYR A 344 -6.24 -2.69 -11.28
C TYR A 344 -7.70 -2.67 -11.73
N MET A 345 -8.37 -1.52 -11.67
CA MET A 345 -9.71 -1.32 -12.17
C MET A 345 -9.61 -0.60 -13.52
N PRO A 346 -9.76 -1.27 -14.68
CA PRO A 346 -9.57 -0.61 -15.96
C PRO A 346 -10.56 0.52 -16.21
N ARG A 347 -11.78 0.44 -15.66
CA ARG A 347 -12.84 1.45 -15.80
C ARG A 347 -13.57 1.68 -14.49
N ARG A 348 -14.08 2.88 -14.29
CA ARG A 348 -15.00 3.25 -13.20
C ARG A 348 -16.33 2.51 -13.40
N VAL A 349 -16.60 1.54 -12.52
CA VAL A 349 -17.81 0.71 -12.56
C VAL A 349 -18.30 0.48 -11.14
N TYR A 350 -19.61 0.59 -10.92
CA TYR A 350 -20.22 0.12 -9.68
C TYR A 350 -20.43 -1.39 -9.75
N PRO A 351 -19.79 -2.21 -8.90
CA PRO A 351 -20.04 -3.64 -8.94
C PRO A 351 -21.39 -3.93 -8.27
N VAL A 352 -22.31 -4.57 -9.02
CA VAL A 352 -23.73 -4.75 -8.66
C VAL A 352 -23.90 -5.47 -7.32
N SER A 353 -23.00 -6.39 -6.99
CA SER A 353 -22.95 -7.08 -5.69
C SER A 353 -22.85 -6.10 -4.51
N TYR A 354 -22.15 -4.98 -4.65
CA TYR A 354 -22.06 -3.96 -3.60
C TYR A 354 -23.34 -3.13 -3.48
N LEU A 355 -24.04 -2.83 -4.59
CA LEU A 355 -25.33 -2.13 -4.53
C LEU A 355 -26.37 -2.94 -3.76
N LEU A 356 -26.37 -4.26 -3.96
CA LEU A 356 -27.25 -5.17 -3.21
C LEU A 356 -26.89 -5.21 -1.72
N MET A 357 -25.61 -5.33 -1.36
CA MET A 357 -25.15 -5.32 0.03
C MET A 357 -25.45 -3.98 0.73
N LEU A 358 -25.17 -2.86 0.08
CA LEU A 358 -25.47 -1.51 0.59
C LEU A 358 -26.98 -1.35 0.79
N GLY A 359 -27.80 -1.79 -0.17
CA GLY A 359 -29.26 -1.79 -0.04
C GLY A 359 -29.74 -2.59 1.16
N MET A 360 -29.25 -3.82 1.34
CA MET A 360 -29.63 -4.67 2.47
C MET A 360 -29.23 -4.06 3.83
N VAL A 361 -28.02 -3.49 3.94
CA VAL A 361 -27.55 -2.88 5.20
C VAL A 361 -28.25 -1.56 5.48
N LEU A 362 -28.54 -0.73 4.47
CA LEU A 362 -29.33 0.49 4.66
C LEU A 362 -30.76 0.18 5.09
N LEU A 363 -31.40 -0.81 4.47
CA LEU A 363 -32.75 -1.25 4.85
C LEU A 363 -32.76 -1.85 6.27
N GLY A 364 -31.78 -2.68 6.62
CA GLY A 364 -31.61 -3.21 7.98
C GLY A 364 -31.35 -2.11 9.01
N SER A 365 -30.50 -1.14 8.67
CA SER A 365 -30.18 0.01 9.53
C SER A 365 -31.41 0.89 9.75
N LEU A 366 -32.22 1.12 8.70
CA LEU A 366 -33.45 1.90 8.77
C LEU A 366 -34.53 1.18 9.60
N PHE A 367 -34.66 -0.14 9.43
CA PHE A 367 -35.58 -0.98 10.20
C PHE A 367 -35.25 -0.95 11.70
N LEU A 368 -33.96 -1.11 12.05
CA LEU A 368 -33.50 -1.17 13.43
C LEU A 368 -33.48 0.20 14.12
N THR A 369 -33.08 1.28 13.43
CA THR A 369 -33.16 2.64 14.01
C THR A 369 -34.60 3.07 14.26
N ARG A 370 -35.54 2.73 13.36
CA ARG A 370 -36.97 3.01 13.54
C ARG A 370 -37.62 2.20 14.68
N THR A 371 -37.00 1.09 15.12
CA THR A 371 -37.57 0.20 16.15
C THR A 371 -36.86 0.26 17.50
N LEU A 372 -35.58 0.66 17.58
CA LEU A 372 -34.75 0.46 18.78
C LEU A 372 -34.06 1.72 19.35
N VAL A 373 -33.99 2.84 18.62
CA VAL A 373 -33.18 4.01 19.05
C VAL A 373 -34.02 5.29 18.96
N ALA A 374 -34.32 5.88 20.13
CA ALA A 374 -35.07 7.14 20.25
C ALA A 374 -34.18 8.37 20.51
N GLU A 375 -32.87 8.27 20.28
CA GLU A 375 -31.91 9.34 20.60
C GLU A 375 -31.45 10.14 19.37
N ARG A 376 -31.20 11.44 19.59
CA ARG A 376 -30.92 12.44 18.54
C ARG A 376 -29.42 12.52 18.20
N PRO A 377 -29.05 12.73 16.92
CA PRO A 377 -27.64 12.88 16.53
C PRO A 377 -27.00 14.15 17.13
N GLN A 378 -25.74 14.05 17.57
CA GLN A 378 -24.94 15.16 18.11
C GLN A 378 -23.93 15.72 17.09
N LEU A 379 -23.60 17.01 17.25
CA LEU A 379 -23.16 17.95 16.21
C LEU A 379 -21.64 18.21 16.10
N GLY A 380 -20.78 17.28 16.55
CA GLY A 380 -19.34 17.56 16.71
C GLY A 380 -18.44 17.53 15.45
N GLU A 381 -18.85 16.87 14.37
CA GLU A 381 -17.89 16.38 13.35
C GLU A 381 -17.75 17.23 12.08
N LEU A 382 -18.71 18.12 11.79
CA LEU A 382 -18.77 18.89 10.54
C LEU A 382 -17.51 19.75 10.26
N PRO A 383 -16.91 20.43 11.26
CA PRO A 383 -15.68 21.20 11.06
C PRO A 383 -14.48 20.31 10.65
N PHE A 384 -14.38 19.11 11.21
CA PHE A 384 -13.27 18.17 10.93
C PHE A 384 -13.36 17.60 9.51
N LEU A 385 -14.58 17.29 9.04
CA LEU A 385 -14.83 16.86 7.67
C LEU A 385 -14.51 17.96 6.65
N ALA A 386 -14.84 19.21 6.96
CA ALA A 386 -14.50 20.35 6.11
C ALA A 386 -12.98 20.56 6.01
N VAL A 387 -12.26 20.47 7.13
CA VAL A 387 -10.78 20.52 7.15
C VAL A 387 -10.19 19.35 6.34
N GLY A 388 -10.71 18.14 6.52
CA GLY A 388 -10.31 16.95 5.75
C GLY A 388 -10.48 17.15 4.23
N TRP A 389 -11.61 17.70 3.80
CA TRP A 389 -11.86 17.98 2.39
C TRP A 389 -10.88 19.00 1.80
N PHE A 390 -10.62 20.10 2.52
CA PHE A 390 -9.64 21.11 2.08
C PHE A 390 -8.23 20.52 1.97
N VAL A 391 -7.80 19.71 2.94
CA VAL A 391 -6.50 19.04 2.94
C VAL A 391 -6.41 18.03 1.77
N ALA A 392 -7.44 17.21 1.54
CA ALA A 392 -7.48 16.25 0.44
C ALA A 392 -7.48 16.94 -0.95
N ARG A 393 -8.17 18.09 -1.08
CA ARG A 393 -8.14 18.90 -2.30
C ARG A 393 -6.75 19.48 -2.58
N GLY A 394 -6.01 19.84 -1.52
CA GLY A 394 -4.64 20.34 -1.60
C GLY A 394 -3.56 19.28 -1.83
N GLY A 395 -3.91 18.00 -1.93
CA GLY A 395 -2.93 16.90 -2.10
C GLY A 395 -2.38 16.32 -0.78
N GLY A 396 -3.03 16.61 0.35
CA GLY A 396 -2.63 16.13 1.67
C GLY A 396 -1.58 17.01 2.37
N PHE A 397 -1.14 16.58 3.55
CA PHE A 397 -0.04 17.24 4.26
C PHE A 397 1.32 16.86 3.63
N PRO A 398 2.35 17.72 3.81
CA PRO A 398 3.71 17.38 3.41
C PRO A 398 4.20 16.08 4.08
N PRO A 399 5.02 15.26 3.41
CA PRO A 399 5.56 14.01 3.97
C PRO A 399 6.66 14.21 5.03
N THR A 400 6.66 15.35 5.73
CA THR A 400 7.57 15.63 6.84
C THR A 400 7.07 14.96 8.12
N THR A 401 7.91 14.86 9.15
CA THR A 401 7.48 14.35 10.47
C THR A 401 6.27 15.09 11.01
N ALA A 402 6.27 16.44 10.91
CA ALA A 402 5.14 17.27 11.33
C ALA A 402 3.88 17.00 10.49
N GLY A 403 4.00 16.88 9.17
CA GLY A 403 2.86 16.56 8.31
C GLY A 403 2.30 15.16 8.54
N ARG A 404 3.14 14.16 8.86
CA ARG A 404 2.70 12.81 9.27
C ARG A 404 1.91 12.83 10.57
N ILE A 405 2.37 13.61 11.57
CA ILE A 405 1.64 13.81 12.83
C ILE A 405 0.31 14.51 12.57
N ALA A 406 0.28 15.56 11.74
CA ALA A 406 -0.93 16.28 11.37
C ALA A 406 -1.94 15.38 10.63
N SER A 407 -1.47 14.55 9.68
CA SER A 407 -2.30 13.54 9.02
C SER A 407 -2.88 12.54 10.01
N ALA A 408 -2.05 12.01 10.92
CA ALA A 408 -2.52 11.07 11.94
C ALA A 408 -3.58 11.70 12.85
N ALA A 409 -3.35 12.93 13.32
CA ALA A 409 -4.31 13.66 14.13
C ALA A 409 -5.63 13.91 13.37
N LEU A 410 -5.57 14.36 12.12
CA LEU A 410 -6.75 14.63 11.30
C LEU A 410 -7.55 13.35 11.02
N LEU A 411 -6.89 12.24 10.70
CA LEU A 411 -7.54 10.96 10.41
C LEU A 411 -8.12 10.29 11.65
N THR A 412 -7.50 10.48 12.82
CA THR A 412 -7.96 9.86 14.09
C THR A 412 -8.95 10.71 14.87
N SER A 413 -9.04 12.03 14.60
CA SER A 413 -9.96 12.92 15.30
C SER A 413 -11.43 12.49 15.19
N PRO A 414 -11.97 12.15 14.00
CA PRO A 414 -13.36 11.68 13.90
C PRO A 414 -13.62 10.40 14.70
N LEU A 415 -12.65 9.48 14.76
CA LEU A 415 -12.76 8.27 15.58
C LEU A 415 -12.76 8.61 17.08
N PHE A 416 -11.92 9.56 17.50
CA PHE A 416 -11.86 10.03 18.88
C PHE A 416 -13.17 10.67 19.34
N PHE A 417 -13.71 11.60 18.56
CA PHE A 417 -14.97 12.28 18.89
C PHE A 417 -16.18 11.34 18.78
N SER A 418 -16.20 10.44 17.80
CA SER A 418 -17.17 9.33 17.74
C SER A 418 -17.15 8.47 19.01
N GLY A 419 -15.96 8.14 19.53
CA GLY A 419 -15.80 7.41 20.79
C GLY A 419 -16.30 8.17 22.03
N ILE A 420 -16.16 9.50 22.07
CA ILE A 420 -16.75 10.34 23.12
C ILE A 420 -18.27 10.28 23.04
N VAL A 421 -18.86 10.50 21.87
CA VAL A 421 -20.32 10.45 21.64
C VAL A 421 -20.89 9.09 22.05
N PHE A 422 -20.20 8.02 21.68
CA PHE A 422 -20.58 6.66 22.07
C PHE A 422 -20.55 6.46 23.59
N SER A 423 -19.51 6.99 24.26
CA SER A 423 -19.37 6.89 25.72
C SER A 423 -20.44 7.69 26.48
N THR A 424 -20.83 8.86 25.97
CA THR A 424 -21.95 9.63 26.53
C THR A 424 -23.29 8.94 26.31
N LEU A 425 -23.52 8.32 25.15
CA LEU A 425 -24.72 7.52 24.87
C LEU A 425 -24.81 6.26 25.77
N LEU A 426 -23.67 5.66 26.14
CA LEU A 426 -23.66 4.56 27.11
C LEU A 426 -24.03 5.01 28.53
N GLY A 427 -23.87 6.30 28.82
CA GLY A 427 -24.22 6.92 30.11
C GLY A 427 -25.68 7.34 30.23
N THR A 428 -26.44 7.39 29.13
CA THR A 428 -27.89 7.68 29.14
C THR A 428 -28.72 6.41 29.38
N ARG A 429 -29.98 6.53 29.81
CA ARG A 429 -30.87 5.42 30.28
C ARG A 429 -31.32 4.44 29.17
N GLY A 430 -30.56 4.28 28.09
CA GLY A 430 -30.88 3.40 26.96
C GLY A 430 -30.44 1.94 27.16
N SER A 431 -31.00 1.04 26.34
CA SER A 431 -30.50 -0.34 26.21
C SER A 431 -29.06 -0.32 25.69
N ILE A 432 -28.10 -0.77 26.49
CA ILE A 432 -26.68 -0.91 26.10
C ILE A 432 -26.56 -1.72 24.80
N ALA A 433 -27.38 -2.76 24.63
CA ALA A 433 -27.40 -3.58 23.42
C ALA A 433 -27.83 -2.78 22.18
N ALA A 434 -28.81 -1.87 22.32
CA ALA A 434 -29.26 -1.03 21.21
C ALA A 434 -28.20 -0.01 20.79
N VAL A 435 -27.49 0.61 21.74
CA VAL A 435 -26.40 1.56 21.46
C VAL A 435 -25.22 0.87 20.77
N MET A 436 -24.86 -0.34 21.22
CA MET A 436 -23.83 -1.16 20.59
C MET A 436 -24.21 -1.57 19.15
N ALA A 437 -25.47 -1.99 18.94
CA ALA A 437 -25.97 -2.36 17.63
C ALA A 437 -25.98 -1.18 16.65
N ALA A 438 -26.39 0.02 17.11
CA ALA A 438 -26.39 1.23 16.30
C ALA A 438 -24.97 1.66 15.88
N ASN A 439 -24.00 1.57 16.79
CA ASN A 439 -22.60 1.88 16.48
C ASN A 439 -22.01 0.90 15.45
N LEU A 440 -22.28 -0.39 15.61
CA LEU A 440 -21.83 -1.41 14.66
C LEU A 440 -22.45 -1.20 13.27
N LEU A 441 -23.76 -0.94 13.20
CA LEU A 441 -24.46 -0.66 11.94
C LEU A 441 -23.98 0.62 11.27
N GLY A 442 -23.74 1.69 12.04
CA GLY A 442 -23.18 2.94 11.54
C GLY A 442 -21.79 2.72 10.93
N ALA A 443 -20.93 1.96 11.61
CA ALA A 443 -19.61 1.59 11.09
C ALA A 443 -19.71 0.75 9.80
N MET A 444 -20.61 -0.24 9.75
CA MET A 444 -20.86 -1.05 8.57
C MET A 444 -21.39 -0.21 7.39
N ALA A 445 -22.37 0.66 7.64
CA ALA A 445 -22.93 1.56 6.64
C ALA A 445 -21.85 2.55 6.13
N GLY A 446 -21.04 3.10 7.03
CA GLY A 446 -19.90 3.95 6.69
C GLY A 446 -18.88 3.25 5.79
N GLY A 447 -18.45 2.05 6.17
CA GLY A 447 -17.55 1.22 5.36
C GLY A 447 -18.12 0.88 3.98
N LEU A 448 -19.44 0.66 3.89
CA LEU A 448 -20.11 0.44 2.61
C LEU A 448 -20.19 1.71 1.75
N LEU A 449 -20.41 2.87 2.37
CA LEU A 449 -20.42 4.15 1.67
C LEU A 449 -19.04 4.54 1.13
N GLU A 450 -17.95 4.07 1.75
CA GLU A 450 -16.58 4.26 1.26
C GLU A 450 -16.38 3.69 -0.15
N TYR A 451 -17.09 2.62 -0.52
CA TYR A 451 -17.02 2.03 -1.86
C TYR A 451 -17.51 2.96 -2.97
N ASN A 452 -18.25 4.03 -2.66
CA ASN A 452 -18.59 5.06 -3.65
C ASN A 452 -17.34 5.72 -4.28
N SER A 453 -16.19 5.65 -3.60
CA SER A 453 -14.91 6.09 -4.14
C SER A 453 -14.48 5.33 -5.40
N MET A 454 -14.90 4.07 -5.58
CA MET A 454 -14.60 3.28 -6.78
C MET A 454 -15.16 3.87 -8.07
N TYR A 455 -16.19 4.71 -7.97
CA TYR A 455 -16.77 5.38 -9.13
C TYR A 455 -16.46 6.88 -9.11
N PHE A 456 -16.70 7.54 -7.98
CA PHE A 456 -16.62 9.01 -7.88
C PHE A 456 -15.25 9.55 -7.42
N GLY A 457 -14.37 8.70 -6.88
CA GLY A 457 -13.11 9.11 -6.26
C GLY A 457 -13.25 9.44 -4.77
N PHE A 458 -12.11 9.61 -4.09
CA PHE A 458 -12.06 9.82 -2.64
C PHE A 458 -12.59 11.18 -2.19
N ARG A 459 -12.42 12.24 -3.00
CA ARG A 459 -12.95 13.58 -2.69
C ARG A 459 -14.47 13.59 -2.57
N PHE A 460 -15.17 12.71 -3.30
CA PHE A 460 -16.61 12.59 -3.22
C PHE A 460 -17.09 12.08 -1.85
N LEU A 461 -16.31 11.24 -1.17
CA LEU A 461 -16.69 10.69 0.14
C LEU A 461 -16.89 11.79 1.19
N TYR A 462 -16.11 12.87 1.13
CA TYR A 462 -16.30 14.03 1.99
C TYR A 462 -17.63 14.75 1.70
N LEU A 463 -17.99 14.91 0.42
CA LEU A 463 -19.28 15.52 0.04
C LEU A 463 -20.44 14.66 0.54
N LEU A 464 -20.35 13.35 0.34
CA LEU A 464 -21.33 12.37 0.80
C LEU A 464 -21.49 12.43 2.33
N ALA A 465 -20.38 12.44 3.07
CA ALA A 465 -20.40 12.60 4.52
C ALA A 465 -21.09 13.91 4.93
N MET A 466 -20.70 15.05 4.33
CA MET A 466 -21.33 16.35 4.64
C MET A 466 -22.84 16.35 4.40
N VAL A 467 -23.32 15.74 3.32
CA VAL A 467 -24.77 15.62 3.05
C VAL A 467 -25.45 14.76 4.11
N LEU A 468 -24.87 13.64 4.52
CA LEU A 468 -25.44 12.78 5.56
C LEU A 468 -25.53 13.50 6.91
N TYR A 469 -24.48 14.23 7.29
CA TYR A 469 -24.49 15.05 8.51
C TYR A 469 -25.50 16.20 8.41
N ALA A 470 -25.66 16.83 7.24
CA ALA A 470 -26.66 17.87 7.02
C ALA A 470 -28.10 17.33 7.12
N ILE A 471 -28.38 16.13 6.57
CA ILE A 471 -29.67 15.45 6.70
C ILE A 471 -29.95 15.11 8.17
N ALA A 472 -28.98 14.52 8.87
CA ALA A 472 -29.09 14.22 10.28
C ALA A 472 -29.38 15.49 11.10
N TRP A 473 -28.72 16.61 10.78
CA TRP A 473 -28.97 17.91 11.40
C TRP A 473 -30.39 18.42 11.12
N ALA A 474 -30.86 18.39 9.86
CA ALA A 474 -32.21 18.83 9.50
C ALA A 474 -33.30 18.05 10.26
N GLN A 475 -33.12 16.74 10.44
CA GLN A 475 -34.04 15.91 11.23
C GLN A 475 -34.13 16.34 12.71
N THR A 476 -33.03 16.84 13.30
CA THR A 476 -33.08 17.35 14.69
C THR A 476 -33.86 18.65 14.82
N ILE A 477 -33.82 19.53 13.82
CA ILE A 477 -34.57 20.79 13.82
C ILE A 477 -36.07 20.51 13.71
N VAL A 478 -36.45 19.61 12.82
CA VAL A 478 -37.85 19.18 12.63
C VAL A 478 -38.36 18.46 13.89
N GLY A 479 -37.55 17.58 14.48
CA GLY A 479 -37.89 16.88 15.72
C GLY A 479 -38.01 17.79 16.96
N ARG A 480 -37.32 18.94 16.99
CA ARG A 480 -37.49 19.96 18.05
C ARG A 480 -38.82 20.71 17.95
N ARG A 481 -39.39 20.86 16.75
CA ARG A 481 -40.69 21.51 16.55
C ARG A 481 -41.90 20.60 16.89
N ALA A 482 -41.68 19.29 17.02
CA ALA A 482 -42.73 18.30 17.25
C ALA A 482 -42.87 17.82 18.71
N ALA A 483 -42.08 18.35 19.65
CA ALA A 483 -42.24 18.07 21.07
C ALA A 483 -43.18 19.11 21.71
N PRO A 484 -44.37 18.73 22.22
CA PRO A 484 -45.15 19.63 23.06
C PRO A 484 -44.39 19.88 24.37
N ILE A 485 -44.46 21.12 24.85
CA ILE A 485 -43.90 21.60 26.13
C ILE A 485 -44.52 20.84 27.29
#